data_AF-A0A4Q8BIM7-F1
#
_entry.id   AF-A0A4Q8BIM7-F1
#
_cell.length_a   1.000
_cell.length_b   1.000
_cell.length_c   1.000
_cell.angle_alpha   90.00
_cell.angle_beta   90.00
_cell.angle_gamma   90.00
#
_symmetry.space_group_name_H-M   'P 1'
#
loop_
_entity.id
_entity.type
_entity.pdbx_description
1 polymer ?
#
loop_
_entity_poly.entity_id
_entity_poly.type
_entity_poly.pdbx_seq_one_letter_code
_entity_poly.pdbx_strand_id
1 'polypeptide(L)'
;MTGAAETGGHGLAGVADAGAFLARLVRLDPAAVVRLRPVPGAGRTALWARLPWGVLVVRTVSGVAPGDVTVAAAELLAELEAAGGALPGRRDDQWRWPLPPAASRAVETLPAGELRRIATAAAGALREAATHGVGGRAVGQRALRDALLDHVAVVVTPDDSPDTPVEVPQRLVQGLVRMGFLGPGDVQVRVAGQWVGLVGPYGAAWSRKVAGLTLTPRVGHPNG
;
A
#
# COMPACT_ATOMS: atom_id res chain seq x y z
N MET A 1 41.93 12.15 -11.86
CA MET A 1 40.88 12.32 -12.89
C MET A 1 39.70 11.47 -12.46
N THR A 2 38.85 12.05 -11.60
CA THR A 2 37.74 11.36 -10.93
C THR A 2 36.63 11.16 -11.96
N GLY A 3 36.32 9.91 -12.29
CA GLY A 3 35.23 9.59 -13.20
C GLY A 3 33.93 10.16 -12.66
N ALA A 4 33.29 11.04 -13.43
CA ALA A 4 31.89 11.38 -13.22
C ALA A 4 31.12 10.07 -13.31
N ALA A 5 30.55 9.61 -12.20
CA ALA A 5 29.58 8.53 -12.24
C ALA A 5 28.48 9.01 -13.19
N GLU A 6 28.33 8.33 -14.33
CA GLU A 6 27.17 8.48 -15.19
C GLU A 6 25.96 8.33 -14.27
N THR A 7 25.30 9.45 -14.00
CA THR A 7 24.15 9.50 -13.11
C THR A 7 23.01 8.92 -13.92
N GLY A 8 22.95 7.59 -13.95
CA GLY A 8 21.99 6.84 -14.74
C GLY A 8 20.59 7.35 -14.44
N GLY A 9 19.80 7.55 -15.49
CA GLY A 9 18.45 8.05 -15.36
C GLY A 9 17.51 7.08 -14.64
N HIS A 10 16.31 7.54 -14.30
CA HIS A 10 15.32 6.72 -13.59
C HIS A 10 14.80 5.52 -14.43
N GLY A 11 15.00 5.53 -15.76
CA GLY A 11 14.72 4.40 -16.66
C GLY A 11 13.23 4.07 -16.88
N LEU A 12 12.33 4.94 -16.44
CA LEU A 12 10.88 4.76 -16.56
C LEU A 12 10.41 5.29 -17.91
N ALA A 13 9.74 4.44 -18.70
CA ALA A 13 9.09 4.82 -19.95
C ALA A 13 7.58 5.09 -19.75
N GLY A 14 6.96 4.47 -18.73
CA GLY A 14 5.56 4.69 -18.35
C GLY A 14 5.34 5.95 -17.52
N VAL A 15 5.81 7.11 -18.03
CA VAL A 15 5.86 8.39 -17.29
C VAL A 15 4.48 8.81 -16.77
N ALA A 16 3.44 8.76 -17.61
CA ALA A 16 2.09 9.13 -17.20
C ALA A 16 1.56 8.26 -16.04
N ASP A 17 1.82 6.96 -16.10
CA ASP A 17 1.39 6.02 -15.06
C ASP A 17 2.17 6.18 -13.76
N ALA A 18 3.49 6.39 -13.86
CA ALA A 18 4.36 6.67 -12.73
C ALA A 18 3.99 8.00 -12.07
N GLY A 19 3.84 9.08 -12.84
CA GLY A 19 3.41 10.39 -12.35
C GLY A 19 2.06 10.34 -11.66
N ALA A 20 1.07 9.64 -12.24
CA ALA A 20 -0.24 9.47 -11.62
C ALA A 20 -0.22 8.69 -10.28
N PHE A 21 0.71 7.74 -10.13
CA PHE A 21 0.95 7.02 -8.87
C PHE A 21 1.63 7.93 -7.84
N LEU A 22 2.72 8.59 -8.22
CA LEU A 22 3.51 9.47 -7.35
C LEU A 22 2.70 10.68 -6.89
N ALA A 23 1.93 11.32 -7.77
CA ALA A 23 1.08 12.45 -7.41
C ALA A 23 0.02 12.06 -6.38
N ARG A 24 -0.55 10.85 -6.46
CA ARG A 24 -1.48 10.34 -5.42
C ARG A 24 -0.75 10.07 -4.10
N LEU A 25 0.43 9.47 -4.18
CA LEU A 25 1.26 9.17 -3.01
C LEU A 25 1.68 10.46 -2.27
N VAL A 26 2.23 11.44 -2.98
CA VAL A 26 2.70 12.73 -2.42
C VAL A 26 1.55 13.53 -1.80
N ARG A 27 0.34 13.46 -2.38
CA ARG A 27 -0.86 14.07 -1.76
C ARG A 27 -1.26 13.42 -0.43
N LEU A 28 -0.98 12.14 -0.25
CA LEU A 28 -1.26 11.43 1.00
C LEU A 28 -0.14 11.66 2.03
N ASP A 29 1.10 11.73 1.55
CA ASP A 29 2.30 11.92 2.36
C ASP A 29 3.41 12.58 1.53
N PRO A 30 3.66 13.89 1.73
CA PRO A 30 4.72 14.61 1.02
C PRO A 30 6.13 14.08 1.29
N ALA A 31 6.33 13.39 2.42
CA ALA A 31 7.63 12.82 2.80
C ALA A 31 7.79 11.36 2.34
N ALA A 32 6.82 10.82 1.59
CA ALA A 32 6.86 9.42 1.16
C ALA A 32 8.08 9.12 0.29
N VAL A 33 8.65 7.93 0.52
CA VAL A 33 9.61 7.32 -0.39
C VAL A 33 8.94 6.32 -1.31
N VAL A 34 9.51 6.16 -2.50
CA VAL A 34 9.12 5.15 -3.49
C VAL A 34 10.31 4.28 -3.82
N ARG A 35 10.12 2.97 -3.77
CA ARG A 35 11.12 1.97 -4.14
C ARG A 35 10.84 1.46 -5.55
N LEU A 36 11.76 1.71 -6.47
CA LEU A 36 11.76 1.22 -7.83
C LEU A 36 12.43 -0.15 -7.82
N ARG A 37 11.73 -1.17 -8.30
CA ARG A 37 12.26 -2.52 -8.43
C ARG A 37 12.01 -3.06 -9.84
N PRO A 38 13.07 -3.29 -10.66
CA PRO A 38 12.93 -3.93 -11.95
C PRO A 38 12.23 -5.29 -11.83
N VAL A 39 11.34 -5.58 -12.78
CA VAL A 39 10.70 -6.88 -12.92
C VAL A 39 11.54 -7.70 -13.92
N PRO A 40 12.23 -8.77 -13.48
CA PRO A 40 13.14 -9.52 -14.34
C PRO A 40 12.48 -9.99 -15.65
N GLY A 41 13.15 -9.72 -16.78
CA GLY A 41 12.70 -10.14 -18.11
C GLY A 41 11.44 -9.45 -18.65
N ALA A 42 10.81 -8.54 -17.90
CA ALA A 42 9.52 -7.96 -18.30
C ALA A 42 9.63 -6.57 -18.96
N GLY A 43 10.78 -5.89 -18.89
CA GLY A 43 10.90 -4.50 -19.35
C GLY A 43 10.03 -3.52 -18.54
N ARG A 44 9.75 -3.87 -17.28
CA ARG A 44 8.88 -3.12 -16.37
C ARG A 44 9.58 -2.84 -15.04
N THR A 45 9.10 -1.83 -14.34
CA THR A 45 9.53 -1.49 -12.98
C THR A 45 8.30 -1.44 -12.07
N ALA A 46 8.38 -2.13 -10.94
CA ALA A 46 7.41 -2.03 -9.86
C ALA A 46 7.77 -0.85 -8.95
N LEU A 47 6.84 0.09 -8.79
CA LEU A 47 6.94 1.22 -7.89
C LEU A 47 6.24 0.88 -6.58
N TRP A 48 7.00 0.62 -5.52
CA TRP A 48 6.49 0.28 -4.20
C TRP A 48 6.48 1.49 -3.29
N ALA A 49 5.40 1.68 -2.54
CA ALA A 49 5.33 2.70 -1.49
C ALA A 49 4.54 2.18 -0.29
N ARG A 50 4.74 2.79 0.86
CA ARG A 50 3.93 2.54 2.06
C ARG A 50 3.06 3.76 2.34
N LEU A 51 1.77 3.54 2.47
CA LEU A 51 0.81 4.60 2.83
C LEU A 51 0.91 4.92 4.33
N PRO A 52 0.48 6.11 4.79
CA PRO A 52 0.54 6.52 6.19
C PRO A 52 -0.11 5.54 7.17
N TRP A 53 -1.15 4.83 6.73
CA TRP A 53 -1.87 3.83 7.53
C TRP A 53 -1.36 2.38 7.39
N GLY A 54 -0.17 2.19 6.83
CA GLY A 54 0.51 0.90 6.89
C GLY A 54 0.12 -0.14 5.87
N VAL A 55 -0.44 0.30 4.76
CA VAL A 55 -0.63 -0.52 3.56
C VAL A 55 0.52 -0.29 2.61
N LEU A 56 1.08 -1.36 2.06
CA LEU A 56 1.98 -1.29 0.91
C LEU A 56 1.16 -1.19 -0.36
N VAL A 57 1.57 -0.33 -1.27
CA VAL A 57 0.96 -0.21 -2.59
C VAL A 57 2.01 -0.38 -3.66
N VAL A 58 1.61 -0.96 -4.78
CA VAL A 58 2.47 -1.15 -5.94
C VAL A 58 1.77 -0.80 -7.23
N ARG A 59 2.49 -0.10 -8.11
CA ARG A 59 2.14 0.05 -9.51
C ARG A 59 3.29 -0.38 -10.40
N THR A 60 3.03 -1.22 -11.39
CA THR A 60 4.05 -1.67 -12.34
C THR A 60 3.94 -0.89 -13.64
N VAL A 61 5.01 -0.20 -14.04
CA VAL A 61 5.05 0.70 -15.20
C VAL A 61 6.09 0.24 -16.23
N SER A 62 5.97 0.71 -17.47
CA SER A 62 6.97 0.45 -18.53
C SER A 62 8.32 1.09 -18.19
N GLY A 63 9.40 0.45 -18.64
CA GLY A 63 10.76 0.90 -18.42
C GLY A 63 11.46 0.13 -17.29
N VAL A 64 12.78 0.12 -17.35
CA VAL A 64 13.64 -0.64 -16.43
C VAL A 64 14.47 0.36 -15.63
N ALA A 65 14.17 0.48 -14.34
CA ALA A 65 14.99 1.24 -13.41
C ALA A 65 16.43 0.69 -13.37
N PRO A 66 17.43 1.53 -13.06
CA PRO A 66 18.84 1.13 -13.07
C PRO A 66 19.18 0.07 -12.01
N GLY A 67 18.25 -0.26 -11.11
CA GLY A 67 18.37 -1.30 -10.12
C GLY A 67 17.25 -1.20 -9.10
N ASP A 68 17.38 -1.96 -8.01
CA ASP A 68 16.55 -1.76 -6.83
C ASP A 68 17.01 -0.50 -6.09
N VAL A 69 16.15 0.52 -6.04
CA VAL A 69 16.49 1.83 -5.48
C VAL A 69 15.28 2.49 -4.86
N THR A 70 15.47 3.11 -3.71
CA THR A 70 14.49 3.95 -3.05
C THR A 70 14.86 5.42 -3.24
N VAL A 71 13.90 6.26 -3.59
CA VAL A 71 14.06 7.72 -3.75
C VAL A 71 12.90 8.45 -3.10
N ALA A 72 13.04 9.76 -2.89
CA ALA A 72 11.92 10.59 -2.47
C ALA A 72 10.86 10.65 -3.59
N ALA A 73 9.59 10.38 -3.24
CA ALA A 73 8.52 10.33 -4.23
C ALA A 73 8.24 11.71 -4.86
N ALA A 74 8.36 12.79 -4.06
CA ALA A 74 8.18 14.15 -4.53
C ALA A 74 9.27 14.59 -5.53
N GLU A 75 10.54 14.24 -5.27
CA GLU A 75 11.64 14.54 -6.18
C GLU A 75 11.48 13.79 -7.51
N LEU A 76 11.13 12.49 -7.46
CA LEU A 76 10.89 11.72 -8.68
C LEU A 76 9.68 12.26 -9.46
N LEU A 77 8.62 12.67 -8.77
CA LEU A 77 7.46 13.28 -9.43
C LEU A 77 7.85 14.57 -10.16
N ALA A 78 8.62 15.45 -9.52
CA ALA A 78 9.07 16.71 -10.11
C ALA A 78 9.94 16.45 -11.35
N GLU A 79 10.84 15.47 -11.31
CA GLU A 79 11.64 15.06 -12.47
C GLU A 79 10.74 14.61 -13.63
N LEU A 80 9.75 13.75 -13.37
CA LEU A 80 8.82 13.27 -14.41
C LEU A 80 7.96 14.41 -14.99
N GLU A 81 7.50 15.35 -14.16
CA GLU A 81 6.71 16.51 -14.60
C GLU A 81 7.53 17.50 -15.43
N ALA A 82 8.83 17.63 -15.15
CA ALA A 82 9.78 18.39 -15.94
C ALA A 82 10.22 17.67 -17.22
N ALA A 83 9.70 16.46 -17.49
CA ALA A 83 10.19 15.54 -18.53
C ALA A 83 11.70 15.26 -18.43
N GLY A 84 12.24 15.35 -17.22
CA GLY A 84 13.61 15.01 -16.88
C GLY A 84 13.83 13.50 -16.87
N GLY A 85 15.08 13.10 -17.04
CA GLY A 85 15.49 11.69 -16.99
C GLY A 85 16.24 11.32 -15.71
N ALA A 86 16.56 12.27 -14.84
CA ALA A 86 17.47 12.05 -13.73
C ALA A 86 16.84 11.15 -12.66
N LEU A 87 17.66 10.29 -12.05
CA LEU A 87 17.25 9.56 -10.85
C LEU A 87 17.55 10.44 -9.63
N PRO A 88 16.55 10.74 -8.77
CA PRO A 88 16.81 11.48 -7.54
C PRO A 88 17.76 10.75 -6.58
N GLY A 89 18.22 11.45 -5.55
CA GLY A 89 19.16 10.91 -4.56
C GLY A 89 18.62 9.65 -3.88
N ARG A 90 19.47 8.62 -3.75
CA ARG A 90 19.10 7.35 -3.09
C ARG A 90 18.74 7.59 -1.62
N ARG A 91 17.67 6.94 -1.17
CA ARG A 91 17.11 6.96 0.20
C ARG A 91 16.82 5.54 0.70
N ASP A 92 17.69 4.59 0.34
CA ASP A 92 17.48 3.16 0.63
C ASP A 92 17.36 2.87 2.13
N ASP A 93 18.03 3.65 2.97
CA ASP A 93 17.98 3.62 4.43
C ASP A 93 16.60 3.96 5.02
N GLN A 94 15.75 4.66 4.24
CA GLN A 94 14.40 5.01 4.64
C GLN A 94 13.39 3.88 4.37
N TRP A 95 13.76 2.88 3.56
CA TRP A 95 12.91 1.72 3.31
C TRP A 95 13.08 0.64 4.36
N ARG A 96 12.08 0.45 5.23
CA ARG A 96 12.16 -0.48 6.38
C ARG A 96 11.20 -1.66 6.33
N TRP A 97 10.49 -1.85 5.22
CA TRP A 97 9.38 -2.79 5.16
C TRP A 97 9.64 -3.96 4.20
N PRO A 98 9.30 -5.20 4.58
CA PRO A 98 9.39 -6.33 3.67
C PRO A 98 8.34 -6.19 2.56
N LEU A 99 8.66 -6.71 1.37
CA LEU A 99 7.70 -6.83 0.28
C LEU A 99 6.98 -8.20 0.36
N PRO A 100 5.74 -8.31 -0.14
CA PRO A 100 5.12 -9.62 -0.32
C PRO A 100 5.96 -10.49 -1.27
N PRO A 101 5.91 -11.83 -1.13
CA PRO A 101 6.48 -12.73 -2.12
C PRO A 101 5.97 -12.43 -3.54
N ALA A 102 6.81 -12.70 -4.55
CA ALA A 102 6.44 -12.41 -5.94
C ALA A 102 5.25 -13.27 -6.41
N ALA A 103 5.21 -14.53 -5.97
CA ALA A 103 4.07 -15.42 -6.20
C ALA A 103 2.99 -15.19 -5.14
N SER A 104 1.74 -15.13 -5.59
CA SER A 104 0.55 -15.04 -4.73
C SER A 104 -0.59 -15.86 -5.34
N ARG A 105 -1.54 -16.28 -4.53
CA ARG A 105 -2.73 -17.03 -4.95
C ARG A 105 -3.95 -16.13 -4.92
N ALA A 106 -4.77 -16.13 -5.97
CA ALA A 106 -6.08 -15.49 -5.95
C ALA A 106 -7.08 -16.39 -5.21
N VAL A 107 -7.89 -15.80 -4.33
CA VAL A 107 -8.86 -16.53 -3.50
C VAL A 107 -10.30 -16.08 -3.75
N GLU A 108 -10.50 -14.88 -4.27
CA GLU A 108 -11.82 -14.32 -4.60
C GLU A 108 -11.65 -13.17 -5.61
N THR A 109 -12.71 -12.89 -6.35
CA THR A 109 -12.84 -11.73 -7.24
C THR A 109 -14.02 -10.87 -6.79
N LEU A 110 -13.74 -9.63 -6.40
CA LEU A 110 -14.73 -8.67 -5.92
C LEU A 110 -15.02 -7.61 -6.98
N PRO A 111 -16.29 -7.24 -7.21
CA PRO A 111 -16.63 -6.12 -8.08
C PRO A 111 -16.05 -4.81 -7.53
N ALA A 112 -15.40 -4.01 -8.39
CA ALA A 112 -14.84 -2.72 -7.98
C ALA A 112 -15.90 -1.75 -7.39
N GLY A 113 -17.15 -1.86 -7.86
CA GLY A 113 -18.27 -1.08 -7.33
C GLY A 113 -18.54 -1.36 -5.84
N GLU A 114 -18.39 -2.60 -5.39
CA GLU A 114 -18.60 -2.98 -3.99
C GLU A 114 -17.51 -2.39 -3.09
N LEU A 115 -16.24 -2.55 -3.47
CA LEU A 115 -15.14 -1.95 -2.73
C LEU A 115 -15.23 -0.41 -2.66
N ARG A 116 -15.76 0.23 -3.71
CA ARG A 116 -16.02 1.68 -3.71
C ARG A 116 -17.14 2.07 -2.73
N ARG A 117 -18.22 1.28 -2.66
CA ARG A 117 -19.30 1.48 -1.69
C ARG A 117 -18.77 1.34 -0.26
N ILE A 118 -18.07 0.25 0.04
CA ILE A 118 -17.43 -0.01 1.35
C ILE A 118 -16.52 1.15 1.75
N ALA A 119 -15.66 1.62 0.83
CA ALA A 119 -14.76 2.74 1.10
C ALA A 119 -15.50 4.03 1.42
N THR A 120 -16.60 4.30 0.70
CA THR A 120 -17.43 5.50 0.85
C THR A 120 -18.21 5.47 2.16
N ALA A 121 -18.81 4.32 2.48
CA ALA A 121 -19.57 4.10 3.71
C ALA A 121 -18.69 4.32 4.94
N ALA A 122 -17.48 3.74 4.97
CA ALA A 122 -16.55 3.95 6.07
C ALA A 122 -16.10 5.41 6.21
N ALA A 123 -15.86 6.11 5.10
CA ALA A 123 -15.54 7.53 5.16
C ALA A 123 -16.71 8.37 5.70
N GLY A 124 -17.95 7.99 5.39
CA GLY A 124 -19.17 8.55 5.98
C GLY A 124 -19.23 8.32 7.48
N ALA A 125 -19.13 7.07 7.90
CA ALA A 125 -19.12 6.68 9.32
C ALA A 125 -18.03 7.41 10.13
N LEU A 126 -16.82 7.57 9.56
CA LEU A 126 -15.74 8.33 10.20
C LEU A 126 -16.13 9.79 10.45
N ARG A 127 -16.75 10.45 9.46
CA ARG A 127 -17.18 11.85 9.57
C ARG A 127 -18.32 12.01 10.58
N GLU A 128 -19.29 11.11 10.54
CA GLU A 128 -20.41 11.09 11.47
C GLU A 128 -19.93 10.92 12.92
N ALA A 129 -19.08 9.93 13.17
CA ALA A 129 -18.52 9.66 14.49
C ALA A 129 -17.56 10.77 14.97
N ALA A 130 -16.82 11.42 14.07
CA ALA A 130 -16.01 12.59 14.43
C ALA A 130 -16.86 13.80 14.83
N THR A 131 -18.07 13.92 14.27
CA THR A 131 -18.99 15.04 14.53
C THR A 131 -19.86 14.80 15.78
N HIS A 132 -20.38 13.59 15.95
CA HIS A 132 -21.37 13.26 16.98
C HIS A 132 -20.84 12.39 18.12
N GLY A 133 -19.57 11.97 18.05
CA GLY A 133 -19.00 10.97 18.95
C GLY A 133 -19.53 9.56 18.66
N VAL A 134 -19.11 8.60 19.49
CA VAL A 134 -19.55 7.19 19.40
C VAL A 134 -20.25 6.83 20.71
N GLY A 135 -21.51 6.42 20.64
CA GLY A 135 -22.31 6.06 21.83
C GLY A 135 -22.42 7.23 22.84
N GLY A 136 -22.51 8.46 22.35
CA GLY A 136 -22.60 9.67 23.18
C GLY A 136 -21.28 10.14 23.80
N ARG A 137 -20.14 9.53 23.46
CA ARG A 137 -18.82 9.91 23.98
C ARG A 137 -17.92 10.46 22.87
N ALA A 138 -17.17 11.51 23.19
CA ALA A 138 -16.09 11.98 22.34
C ALA A 138 -14.97 10.94 22.29
N VAL A 139 -14.56 10.54 21.08
CA VAL A 139 -13.43 9.64 20.84
C VAL A 139 -12.38 10.43 20.05
N GLY A 140 -11.11 10.33 20.44
CA GLY A 140 -10.03 10.99 19.71
C GLY A 140 -9.99 10.57 18.25
N GLN A 141 -9.86 11.54 17.33
CA GLN A 141 -9.95 11.32 15.88
C GLN A 141 -8.94 10.28 15.37
N ARG A 142 -7.77 10.18 16.00
CA ARG A 142 -6.76 9.16 15.69
C ARG A 142 -7.25 7.76 16.04
N ALA A 143 -7.72 7.55 17.27
CA ALA A 143 -8.21 6.26 17.74
C ALA A 143 -9.41 5.78 16.90
N LEU A 144 -10.33 6.70 16.57
CA LEU A 144 -11.47 6.40 15.70
C LEU A 144 -11.03 5.99 14.29
N ARG A 145 -10.05 6.70 13.71
CA ARG A 145 -9.49 6.36 12.40
C ARG A 145 -8.80 5.00 12.42
N ASP A 146 -7.97 4.73 13.42
CA ASP A 146 -7.24 3.48 13.54
C ASP A 146 -8.21 2.30 13.69
N ALA A 147 -9.21 2.41 14.57
CA ALA A 147 -10.26 1.40 14.73
C ALA A 147 -11.04 1.14 13.42
N LEU A 148 -11.41 2.19 12.70
CA LEU A 148 -12.08 2.04 11.40
C LEU A 148 -11.19 1.37 10.36
N LEU A 149 -9.89 1.69 10.33
CA LEU A 149 -8.93 1.09 9.39
C LEU A 149 -8.61 -0.37 9.71
N ASP A 150 -8.72 -0.76 10.98
CA ASP A 150 -8.57 -2.14 11.45
C ASP A 150 -9.84 -2.99 11.32
N HIS A 151 -10.99 -2.36 11.10
CA HIS A 151 -12.23 -3.07 10.83
C HIS A 151 -12.07 -4.04 9.64
N VAL A 152 -12.51 -5.29 9.83
CA VAL A 152 -12.57 -6.28 8.75
C VAL A 152 -13.75 -5.94 7.84
N ALA A 153 -13.45 -5.45 6.65
CA ALA A 153 -14.46 -4.93 5.72
C ALA A 153 -15.06 -6.03 4.83
N VAL A 154 -14.26 -7.05 4.50
CA VAL A 154 -14.71 -8.22 3.74
C VAL A 154 -14.08 -9.46 4.38
N VAL A 155 -14.88 -10.51 4.51
CA VAL A 155 -14.41 -11.86 4.87
C VAL A 155 -14.64 -12.74 3.66
N VAL A 156 -13.57 -13.32 3.14
CA VAL A 156 -13.63 -14.31 2.05
C VAL A 156 -13.46 -15.68 2.67
N THR A 157 -14.37 -16.60 2.34
CA THR A 157 -14.25 -18.02 2.73
C THR A 157 -13.90 -18.81 1.46
N PRO A 158 -12.62 -19.17 1.25
CA PRO A 158 -12.23 -19.87 0.03
C PRO A 158 -12.81 -21.29 -0.01
N ASP A 159 -13.32 -21.72 -1.16
CA ASP A 159 -13.88 -23.07 -1.35
C ASP A 159 -12.86 -24.18 -1.04
N ASP A 160 -11.58 -23.94 -1.33
CA ASP A 160 -10.49 -24.89 -1.09
C ASP A 160 -10.03 -24.95 0.37
N SER A 161 -10.50 -24.03 1.22
CA SER A 161 -10.07 -23.88 2.61
C SER A 161 -11.14 -23.18 3.46
N PRO A 162 -12.34 -23.75 3.60
CA PRO A 162 -13.49 -23.09 4.26
C PRO A 162 -13.23 -22.76 5.74
N ASP A 163 -12.36 -23.52 6.42
CA ASP A 163 -12.00 -23.29 7.83
C ASP A 163 -10.96 -22.18 8.02
N THR A 164 -10.45 -21.57 6.95
CA THR A 164 -9.41 -20.53 7.01
C THR A 164 -9.85 -19.26 6.27
N PRO A 165 -10.79 -18.48 6.83
CA PRO A 165 -11.27 -17.26 6.19
C PRO A 165 -10.15 -16.22 6.03
N VAL A 166 -10.20 -15.53 4.89
CA VAL A 166 -9.31 -14.43 4.55
C VAL A 166 -10.01 -13.11 4.83
N GLU A 167 -9.57 -12.46 5.91
CA GLU A 167 -10.01 -11.13 6.29
C GLU A 167 -9.32 -10.05 5.46
N VAL A 168 -10.11 -9.17 4.86
CA VAL A 168 -9.65 -7.96 4.16
C VAL A 168 -9.97 -6.76 5.05
N PRO A 169 -8.98 -6.18 5.72
CA PRO A 169 -9.21 -5.02 6.58
C PRO A 169 -9.45 -3.75 5.77
N GLN A 170 -10.19 -2.81 6.35
CA GLN A 170 -10.60 -1.57 5.72
C GLN A 170 -9.43 -0.71 5.25
N ARG A 171 -8.28 -0.79 5.93
CA ARG A 171 -7.01 -0.20 5.48
C ARG A 171 -6.63 -0.59 4.05
N LEU A 172 -6.79 -1.86 3.67
CA LEU A 172 -6.49 -2.35 2.31
C LEU A 172 -7.42 -1.72 1.29
N VAL A 173 -8.73 -1.73 1.61
CA VAL A 173 -9.77 -1.15 0.76
C VAL A 173 -9.48 0.34 0.51
N GLN A 174 -9.20 1.10 1.58
CA GLN A 174 -8.83 2.51 1.46
C GLN A 174 -7.53 2.72 0.67
N GLY A 175 -6.53 1.86 0.87
CA GLY A 175 -5.29 1.91 0.09
C GLY A 175 -5.54 1.80 -1.41
N LEU A 176 -6.32 0.79 -1.81
CA LEU A 176 -6.67 0.55 -3.20
C LEU A 176 -7.49 1.71 -3.81
N VAL A 177 -8.48 2.21 -3.09
CA VAL A 177 -9.37 3.30 -3.55
C VAL A 177 -8.63 4.63 -3.64
N ARG A 178 -7.86 5.00 -2.61
CA ARG A 178 -7.14 6.29 -2.55
C ARG A 178 -6.02 6.36 -3.58
N MET A 179 -5.40 5.23 -3.91
CA MET A 179 -4.43 5.14 -5.01
C MET A 179 -5.07 5.03 -6.40
N GLY A 180 -6.40 4.95 -6.48
CA GLY A 180 -7.13 4.91 -7.75
C GLY A 180 -6.98 3.60 -8.50
N PHE A 181 -6.74 2.48 -7.81
CA PHE A 181 -6.43 1.19 -8.43
C PHE A 181 -7.64 0.36 -8.87
N LEU A 182 -8.86 0.73 -8.45
CA LEU A 182 -10.09 -0.02 -8.73
C LEU A 182 -10.43 -0.15 -10.23
N GLY A 183 -10.18 0.88 -11.05
CA GLY A 183 -10.60 0.89 -12.46
C GLY A 183 -12.08 0.52 -12.68
N PRO A 184 -12.46 0.18 -13.94
CA PRO A 184 -13.79 -0.37 -14.25
C PRO A 184 -13.88 -1.89 -14.08
N GLY A 185 -12.76 -2.58 -13.85
CA GLY A 185 -12.70 -4.05 -13.78
C GLY A 185 -12.82 -4.60 -12.37
N ASP A 186 -12.68 -5.91 -12.24
CA ASP A 186 -12.74 -6.58 -10.95
C ASP A 186 -11.44 -6.49 -10.17
N VAL A 187 -11.54 -6.75 -8.87
CA VAL A 187 -10.43 -6.74 -7.93
C VAL A 187 -10.24 -8.14 -7.36
N GLN A 188 -9.04 -8.68 -7.51
CA GLN A 188 -8.70 -9.98 -6.93
C GLN A 188 -8.26 -9.81 -5.48
N VAL A 189 -8.87 -10.59 -4.59
CA VAL A 189 -8.32 -10.85 -3.26
C VAL A 189 -7.23 -11.91 -3.42
N ARG A 190 -6.03 -11.60 -2.94
CA ARG A 190 -4.88 -12.50 -3.05
C ARG A 190 -4.21 -12.73 -1.71
N VAL A 191 -3.63 -13.90 -1.54
CA VAL A 191 -2.83 -14.28 -0.37
C VAL A 191 -1.41 -14.68 -0.78
N ALA A 192 -0.44 -14.34 0.07
CA ALA A 192 0.95 -14.75 -0.09
C ALA A 192 1.61 -14.91 1.30
N GLY A 193 1.57 -16.11 1.87
CA GLY A 193 1.98 -16.33 3.26
C GLY A 193 1.16 -15.47 4.23
N GLN A 194 1.81 -14.61 5.00
CA GLN A 194 1.16 -13.69 5.95
C GLN A 194 0.59 -12.41 5.31
N TRP A 195 0.59 -12.33 3.98
CA TRP A 195 0.09 -11.17 3.25
C TRP A 195 -1.30 -11.42 2.70
N VAL A 196 -2.16 -10.42 2.87
CA VAL A 196 -3.42 -10.28 2.15
C VAL A 196 -3.30 -9.07 1.23
N GLY A 197 -3.75 -9.22 -0.01
CA GLY A 197 -3.68 -8.18 -1.02
C GLY A 197 -4.98 -8.02 -1.78
N LEU A 198 -5.20 -6.81 -2.25
CA LEU A 198 -6.20 -6.49 -3.26
C LEU A 198 -5.47 -6.06 -4.53
N VAL A 199 -5.71 -6.75 -5.63
CA VAL A 199 -5.10 -6.46 -6.94
C VAL A 199 -6.18 -5.97 -7.88
N GLY A 200 -6.13 -4.67 -8.20
CA GLY A 200 -7.01 -4.04 -9.17
C GLY A 200 -6.32 -3.81 -10.52
N PRO A 201 -7.06 -3.31 -11.52
CA PRO A 201 -6.54 -3.10 -12.87
C PRO A 201 -5.30 -2.20 -12.97
N TYR A 202 -5.13 -1.23 -12.06
CA TYR A 202 -4.03 -0.26 -12.14
C TYR A 202 -2.93 -0.43 -11.09
N GLY A 203 -3.07 -1.41 -10.19
CA GLY A 203 -2.11 -1.64 -9.12
C GLY A 203 -2.66 -2.52 -8.00
N ALA A 204 -1.83 -2.76 -6.99
CA ALA A 204 -2.20 -3.59 -5.86
C ALA A 204 -1.93 -2.90 -4.53
N ALA A 205 -2.71 -3.27 -3.52
CA ALA A 205 -2.53 -2.92 -2.12
C ALA A 205 -2.30 -4.21 -1.31
N TRP A 206 -1.34 -4.19 -0.39
CA TRP A 206 -0.92 -5.32 0.43
C TRP A 206 -0.84 -4.94 1.90
N SER A 207 -1.31 -5.82 2.75
CA SER A 207 -1.21 -5.72 4.20
C SER A 207 -0.66 -7.04 4.73
N ARG A 208 0.28 -6.95 5.67
CA ARG A 208 0.80 -8.11 6.37
C ARG A 208 -0.02 -8.30 7.64
N LYS A 209 -0.55 -9.50 7.87
CA LYS A 209 -1.08 -9.88 9.19
C LYS A 209 0.10 -9.83 10.16
N VAL A 210 0.07 -8.87 11.09
CA VAL A 210 1.00 -8.88 12.22
C VAL A 210 0.35 -9.79 13.25
N ALA A 211 0.92 -10.97 13.48
CA ALA A 211 0.51 -11.79 14.61
C ALA A 211 0.65 -10.92 15.86
N GLY A 212 -0.47 -10.70 16.57
CA GLY A 212 -0.44 -9.94 17.82
C GLY A 212 0.55 -10.62 18.76
N LEU A 213 1.69 -9.99 19.01
CA LEU A 213 2.57 -10.38 20.12
C LEU A 213 1.87 -9.92 21.39
N THR A 214 0.98 -10.76 21.92
CA THR A 214 0.45 -10.57 23.27
C THR A 214 1.58 -10.82 24.25
N LEU A 215 2.27 -9.76 24.67
CA LEU A 215 3.19 -9.82 25.79
C LEU A 215 2.34 -9.87 27.07
N THR A 216 2.17 -11.05 27.65
CA THR A 216 1.57 -11.19 28.98
C THR A 216 2.63 -10.83 30.03
N PRO A 217 2.47 -9.75 30.81
CA PRO A 217 3.41 -9.42 31.89
C PRO A 217 3.38 -10.54 32.93
N ARG A 218 4.54 -11.14 33.22
CA ARG A 218 4.68 -12.10 34.31
C ARG A 218 4.71 -11.32 35.61
N VAL A 219 3.58 -11.25 36.31
CA VAL A 219 3.53 -10.69 37.68
C VAL A 219 4.42 -11.59 38.55
N GLY A 220 5.55 -11.03 38.99
CA GLY A 220 6.47 -11.70 39.90
C GLY A 220 5.77 -11.95 41.23
N HIS A 221 5.82 -13.19 41.71
CA HIS A 221 5.40 -13.52 43.06
C HIS A 221 6.31 -12.77 44.05
N PRO A 222 5.77 -12.09 45.07
CA PRO A 222 6.59 -11.60 46.16
C PRO A 222 7.08 -12.82 46.96
N ASN A 223 8.41 -12.97 47.06
CA ASN A 223 9.01 -13.91 47.99
C ASN A 223 8.67 -13.43 49.41
N GLY A 224 8.02 -14.30 50.19
CA GLY A 224 7.89 -14.16 51.63
C GLY A 224 9.19 -14.47 52.35
#